data_AF-A0A1S6HBL1-F1
#
_entry.id   AF-A0A1S6HBL1-F1
#
_cell.length_a   1.000
_cell.length_b   1.000
_cell.length_c   1.000
_cell.angle_alpha   90.00
_cell.angle_beta   90.00
_cell.angle_gamma   90.00
#
_symmetry.space_group_name_H-M   'P 1'
#
loop_
_entity.id
_entity.type
_entity.pdbx_description
1 polymer ?
#
loop_
_entity_poly.entity_id
_entity_poly.type
_entity_poly.pdbx_seq_one_letter_code
_entity_poly.pdbx_strand_id
1 'polypeptide(L)'
;MPKRKKTDRKRKGEVKKEIPKKEQAIDQNKILRNFFIGMAILILLIILVVYAFQSTKKFEYEGVDFKIVKSGNLVFYNTKIPVVVDGKNAEYNFYLRNDPRKLDEGVSFNGNLSLAQNLVLNSTEDFNCDGFGIIATANLVNLYKVSGINVIKDQNATCDSEGRYAFINLQKGSETRIDKVGPACYNVNISNCEILEATERLMLESFIEINKLM
;
A
#
# COMPACT_ATOMS: atom_id res chain seq x y z
N MET A 1 -52.91 70.64 54.40
CA MET A 1 -52.12 69.84 53.42
C MET A 1 -50.72 70.42 53.36
N PRO A 2 -49.62 69.65 53.18
CA PRO A 2 -49.53 68.30 52.61
C PRO A 2 -48.85 67.23 53.51
N LYS A 3 -49.02 65.99 53.04
CA LYS A 3 -48.61 64.68 53.57
C LYS A 3 -47.11 64.40 53.39
N ARG A 4 -46.57 63.45 54.18
CA ARG A 4 -45.64 62.35 53.80
C ARG A 4 -44.92 61.82 55.05
N LYS A 5 -44.59 60.56 55.25
CA LYS A 5 -44.91 59.26 54.64
C LYS A 5 -44.31 58.25 55.65
N LYS A 6 -45.12 57.34 56.20
CA LYS A 6 -44.59 56.16 56.91
C LYS A 6 -43.80 55.34 55.89
N THR A 7 -42.58 54.92 56.24
CA THR A 7 -41.81 53.98 55.41
C THR A 7 -41.62 52.70 56.18
N ASP A 8 -42.21 51.67 55.60
CA ASP A 8 -42.37 50.31 56.10
C ASP A 8 -41.05 49.53 56.20
N ARG A 9 -41.01 48.72 57.27
CA ARG A 9 -40.46 47.36 57.37
C ARG A 9 -39.73 46.83 56.12
N LYS A 10 -38.39 46.79 56.18
CA LYS A 10 -37.59 45.77 55.47
C LYS A 10 -37.51 44.51 56.33
N ARG A 11 -38.38 43.53 56.06
CA ARG A 11 -38.17 42.14 56.48
C ARG A 11 -36.98 41.59 55.68
N LYS A 12 -35.89 41.22 56.36
CA LYS A 12 -34.86 40.35 55.81
C LYS A 12 -35.51 38.99 55.52
N GLY A 13 -35.73 38.69 54.25
CA GLY A 13 -36.01 37.32 53.83
C GLY A 13 -34.70 36.54 53.87
N GLU A 14 -34.53 35.71 54.90
CA GLU A 14 -33.58 34.60 54.82
C GLU A 14 -34.02 33.68 53.69
N VAL A 15 -33.26 33.67 52.61
CA VAL A 15 -33.32 32.63 51.61
C VAL A 15 -32.79 31.36 52.29
N LYS A 16 -33.70 30.50 52.74
CA LYS A 16 -33.36 29.14 53.16
C LYS A 16 -32.64 28.46 52.00
N LYS A 17 -31.32 28.30 52.11
CA LYS A 17 -30.57 27.37 51.27
C LYS A 17 -31.07 25.97 51.63
N GLU A 18 -31.90 25.38 50.79
CA GLU A 18 -32.21 23.97 50.87
C GLU A 18 -30.91 23.19 50.73
N ILE A 19 -30.50 22.54 51.82
CA ILE A 19 -29.35 21.63 51.82
C ILE A 19 -29.83 20.37 51.07
N PRO A 20 -29.26 20.03 49.92
CA PRO A 20 -29.72 18.86 49.16
C PRO A 20 -29.57 17.59 50.01
N LYS A 21 -30.62 16.77 50.08
CA LYS A 21 -30.64 15.49 50.81
C LYS A 21 -29.52 14.58 50.27
N LYS A 22 -28.63 14.13 51.16
CA LYS A 22 -27.47 13.26 50.84
C LYS A 22 -27.83 11.99 50.04
N GLU A 23 -29.07 11.49 50.14
CA GLU A 23 -29.54 10.33 49.36
C GLU A 23 -29.66 10.60 47.86
N GLN A 24 -30.05 11.81 47.45
CA GLN A 24 -30.14 12.16 46.02
C GLN A 24 -28.77 12.27 45.34
N ALA A 25 -27.72 12.57 46.10
CA ALA A 25 -26.34 12.64 45.60
C ALA A 25 -25.73 11.25 45.35
N ILE A 26 -26.16 10.22 46.08
CA ILE A 26 -25.64 8.85 45.95
C ILE A 26 -26.18 8.17 44.70
N ASP A 27 -27.48 8.34 44.40
CA ASP A 27 -28.10 7.77 43.19
C ASP A 27 -27.61 8.44 41.90
N GLN A 28 -27.34 9.74 41.93
CA GLN A 28 -26.75 10.46 40.80
C GLN A 28 -25.35 9.94 40.44
N ASN A 29 -24.53 9.58 41.44
CA ASN A 29 -23.22 8.98 41.20
C ASN A 29 -23.31 7.60 40.53
N LYS A 30 -24.35 6.81 40.82
CA LYS A 30 -24.55 5.49 40.21
C LYS A 30 -24.94 5.60 38.74
N ILE A 31 -25.83 6.54 38.41
CA ILE A 31 -26.22 6.83 37.02
C ILE A 31 -25.02 7.36 36.23
N LEU A 32 -24.28 8.33 36.79
CA LEU A 32 -23.12 8.91 36.15
C LEU A 32 -22.00 7.88 35.93
N ARG A 33 -21.75 7.00 36.91
CA ARG A 33 -20.78 5.89 36.77
C ARG A 33 -21.16 4.93 35.65
N ASN A 34 -22.42 4.50 35.59
CA ASN A 34 -22.89 3.60 34.54
C ASN A 34 -22.82 4.26 33.15
N PHE A 35 -23.10 5.57 33.07
CA PHE A 35 -22.94 6.35 31.84
C PHE A 35 -21.47 6.37 31.37
N PHE A 36 -20.52 6.66 32.27
CA PHE A 36 -19.09 6.63 31.92
C PHE A 36 -18.59 5.24 31.53
N ILE A 37 -19.04 4.18 32.21
CA ILE A 37 -18.71 2.80 31.85
C ILE A 37 -19.24 2.48 30.45
N GLY A 38 -20.50 2.83 30.16
CA GLY A 38 -21.10 2.63 28.84
C GLY A 38 -20.34 3.39 27.74
N MET A 39 -19.95 4.64 28.01
CA MET A 39 -19.16 5.46 27.07
C MET A 39 -17.76 4.88 26.84
N ALA A 40 -17.09 4.38 27.88
CA ALA A 40 -15.78 3.74 27.76
C ALA A 40 -15.85 2.46 26.90
N ILE A 41 -16.89 1.64 27.08
CA ILE A 41 -17.11 0.44 26.27
C ILE A 41 -17.36 0.81 24.80
N LEU A 42 -18.18 1.83 24.54
CA LEU A 42 -18.45 2.30 23.18
C LEU A 42 -17.16 2.79 22.49
N ILE A 43 -16.34 3.57 23.19
CA ILE A 43 -15.05 4.05 22.67
C ILE A 43 -14.12 2.87 22.36
N LEU A 44 -14.04 1.88 23.27
CA LEU A 44 -13.24 0.67 23.06
C LEU A 44 -13.68 -0.09 21.80
N LEU A 45 -14.99 -0.25 21.58
CA LEU A 45 -15.53 -0.89 20.38
C LEU A 45 -15.16 -0.14 19.10
N ILE A 46 -15.25 1.19 19.11
CA ILE A 46 -14.83 2.01 17.96
C ILE A 46 -13.33 1.82 17.67
N ILE A 47 -12.48 1.81 18.72
CA ILE A 47 -11.04 1.58 18.57
C ILE A 47 -10.76 0.20 17.96
N LEU A 48 -11.43 -0.85 18.43
CA LEU A 48 -11.27 -2.20 17.92
C LEU A 48 -11.67 -2.31 16.44
N VAL A 49 -12.79 -1.68 16.06
CA VAL A 49 -13.25 -1.64 14.67
C VAL A 49 -12.26 -0.90 13.78
N VAL A 50 -11.79 0.28 14.20
CA VAL A 50 -10.78 1.05 13.44
C VAL A 50 -9.47 0.27 13.28
N TYR A 51 -9.02 -0.42 14.34
CA TYR A 51 -7.82 -1.24 14.30
C TYR A 51 -7.95 -2.41 13.32
N ALA A 52 -9.08 -3.14 13.36
CA ALA A 52 -9.36 -4.23 12.42
C ALA A 52 -9.36 -3.76 10.96
N PHE A 53 -9.95 -2.59 10.66
CA PHE A 53 -9.95 -2.02 9.31
C PHE A 53 -8.58 -1.49 8.85
N GLN A 54 -7.67 -1.12 9.76
CA GLN A 54 -6.31 -0.73 9.38
C GLN A 54 -5.44 -1.95 9.07
N SER A 55 -5.59 -3.03 9.82
CA SER A 55 -4.80 -4.26 9.62
C SER A 55 -5.05 -4.90 8.26
N THR A 56 -6.27 -4.82 7.72
CA THR A 56 -6.62 -5.41 6.41
C THR A 56 -6.05 -4.65 5.21
N LYS A 57 -5.47 -3.46 5.42
CA LYS A 57 -4.87 -2.64 4.35
C LYS A 57 -3.40 -2.95 4.10
N LYS A 58 -2.79 -3.83 4.90
CA LYS A 58 -1.40 -4.25 4.74
C LYS A 58 -1.34 -5.77 4.69
N PHE A 59 -0.44 -6.31 3.88
CA PHE A 59 -0.14 -7.73 3.84
C PHE A 59 1.30 -7.92 3.36
N GLU A 60 1.86 -9.07 3.68
CA GLU A 60 3.18 -9.49 3.22
C GLU A 60 3.01 -10.57 2.14
N TYR A 61 3.84 -10.54 1.10
CA TYR A 61 3.94 -11.59 0.10
C TYR A 61 5.43 -11.89 -0.13
N GLU A 62 5.84 -13.12 0.19
CA GLU A 62 7.24 -13.58 0.04
C GLU A 62 8.28 -12.60 0.60
N GLY A 63 8.05 -12.07 1.81
CA GLY A 63 8.94 -11.12 2.48
C GLY A 63 8.79 -9.67 2.03
N VAL A 64 7.96 -9.38 1.02
CA VAL A 64 7.71 -8.02 0.53
C VAL A 64 6.43 -7.49 1.16
N ASP A 65 6.55 -6.37 1.87
CA ASP A 65 5.41 -5.66 2.44
C ASP A 65 4.63 -4.88 1.38
N PHE A 66 3.32 -5.06 1.38
CA PHE A 66 2.38 -4.33 0.54
C PHE A 66 1.33 -3.58 1.36
N LYS A 67 0.96 -2.40 0.86
CA LYS A 67 -0.15 -1.60 1.35
C LYS A 67 -1.17 -1.37 0.25
N ILE A 68 -2.43 -1.68 0.53
CA ILE A 68 -3.55 -1.42 -0.38
C ILE A 68 -3.88 0.08 -0.35
N VAL A 69 -3.73 0.74 -1.50
CA VAL A 69 -4.01 2.16 -1.70
C VAL A 69 -5.12 2.31 -2.74
N LYS A 70 -6.16 3.07 -2.42
CA LYS A 70 -7.25 3.36 -3.36
C LYS A 70 -7.08 4.77 -3.92
N SER A 71 -7.22 4.92 -5.24
CA SER A 71 -7.24 6.22 -5.92
C SER A 71 -8.40 6.24 -6.91
N GLY A 72 -9.48 6.94 -6.54
CA GLY A 72 -10.76 6.86 -7.26
C GLY A 72 -11.28 5.41 -7.28
N ASN A 73 -11.51 4.89 -8.48
CA ASN A 73 -11.96 3.52 -8.70
C ASN A 73 -10.82 2.49 -8.84
N LEU A 74 -9.57 2.94 -8.79
CA LEU A 74 -8.40 2.07 -8.93
C LEU A 74 -7.89 1.62 -7.56
N VAL A 75 -7.50 0.35 -7.50
CA VAL A 75 -6.80 -0.24 -6.36
C VAL A 75 -5.35 -0.46 -6.77
N PHE A 76 -4.45 0.00 -5.93
CA PHE A 76 -3.01 -0.18 -6.09
C PHE A 76 -2.44 -0.94 -4.90
N TYR A 77 -1.43 -1.75 -5.18
CA TYR A 77 -0.66 -2.51 -4.21
C TYR A 77 0.70 -1.84 -4.10
N ASN A 78 0.84 -1.00 -3.09
CA ASN A 78 2.00 -0.18 -2.88
C ASN A 78 3.08 -0.96 -2.11
N THR A 79 4.28 -1.03 -2.66
CA THR A 79 5.47 -1.49 -1.95
C THR A 79 6.58 -0.45 -2.05
N LYS A 80 7.65 -0.66 -1.30
CA LYS A 80 8.79 0.24 -1.23
C LYS A 80 10.07 -0.55 -1.40
N ILE A 81 11.01 0.02 -2.13
CA ILE A 81 12.37 -0.51 -2.22
C ILE A 81 13.36 0.56 -1.77
N PRO A 82 14.46 0.18 -1.09
CA PRO A 82 15.52 1.12 -0.78
C PRO A 82 16.24 1.53 -2.07
N VAL A 83 16.59 2.80 -2.17
CA VAL A 83 17.36 3.37 -3.28
C VAL A 83 18.38 4.36 -2.74
N VAL A 84 19.48 4.55 -3.46
CA VAL A 84 20.48 5.56 -3.11
C VAL A 84 20.30 6.75 -4.06
N VAL A 85 19.88 7.89 -3.51
CA VAL A 85 19.71 9.15 -4.26
C VAL A 85 20.67 10.17 -3.66
N ASP A 86 21.59 10.69 -4.48
CA ASP A 86 22.61 11.66 -4.06
C ASP A 86 23.44 11.19 -2.83
N GLY A 87 23.76 9.90 -2.80
CA GLY A 87 24.52 9.28 -1.72
C GLY A 87 23.73 9.09 -0.40
N LYS A 88 22.42 9.34 -0.40
CA LYS A 88 21.53 9.12 0.75
C LYS A 88 20.56 7.98 0.47
N ASN A 89 20.33 7.16 1.49
CA ASN A 89 19.29 6.13 1.44
C ASN A 89 17.92 6.80 1.44
N ALA A 90 17.09 6.43 0.49
CA ALA A 90 15.70 6.83 0.37
C ALA A 90 14.84 5.60 0.05
N GLU A 91 13.53 5.70 0.23
CA GLU A 91 12.59 4.66 -0.19
C GLU A 91 11.87 5.12 -1.46
N TYR A 92 11.89 4.29 -2.50
CA TYR A 92 11.11 4.53 -3.71
C TYR A 92 9.80 3.73 -3.67
N ASN A 93 8.68 4.40 -3.93
CA ASN A 93 7.36 3.77 -3.92
C ASN A 93 7.04 3.15 -5.28
N PHE A 94 6.68 1.88 -5.29
CA PHE A 94 6.09 1.19 -6.44
C PHE A 94 4.61 0.94 -6.19
N TYR A 95 3.82 0.95 -7.26
CA TYR A 95 2.38 0.73 -7.23
C TYR A 95 2.02 -0.29 -8.31
N LEU A 96 1.74 -1.53 -7.89
CA LEU A 96 1.21 -2.55 -8.79
C LEU A 96 -0.30 -2.38 -8.92
N ARG A 97 -0.86 -2.67 -10.09
CA ARG A 97 -2.29 -2.63 -10.37
C ARG A 97 -2.94 -3.98 -10.08
N ASN A 98 -2.20 -5.07 -10.20
CA ASN A 98 -2.64 -6.42 -9.90
C ASN A 98 -2.27 -6.82 -8.47
N ASP A 99 -3.10 -7.68 -7.86
CA ASP A 99 -2.86 -8.22 -6.53
C ASP A 99 -1.66 -9.17 -6.56
N PRO A 100 -0.56 -8.89 -5.85
CA PRO A 100 0.62 -9.77 -5.80
C PRO A 100 0.28 -11.23 -5.48
N ARG A 101 -0.74 -11.45 -4.65
CA ARG A 101 -1.16 -12.78 -4.18
C ARG A 101 -1.95 -13.59 -5.21
N LYS A 102 -2.29 -12.99 -6.35
CA LYS A 102 -3.05 -13.62 -7.44
C LYS A 102 -2.25 -13.67 -8.74
N LEU A 103 -1.10 -12.99 -8.79
CA LEU A 103 -0.27 -12.94 -10.00
C LEU A 103 0.36 -14.31 -10.30
N ASP A 104 0.65 -15.12 -9.29
CA ASP A 104 1.13 -16.50 -9.43
C ASP A 104 0.07 -17.47 -9.97
N GLU A 105 -1.22 -17.22 -9.70
CA GLU A 105 -2.33 -17.99 -10.27
C GLU A 105 -2.51 -17.71 -11.78
N GLY A 106 -2.28 -16.47 -12.22
CA GLY A 106 -2.52 -16.02 -13.60
C GLY A 106 -1.29 -16.04 -14.51
N VAL A 107 -0.09 -15.81 -13.96
CA VAL A 107 1.16 -15.71 -14.71
C VAL A 107 2.22 -16.59 -14.05
N SER A 108 2.42 -17.77 -14.63
CA SER A 108 3.47 -18.68 -14.16
C SER A 108 4.87 -18.10 -14.37
N PHE A 109 5.75 -18.31 -13.39
CA PHE A 109 7.18 -17.97 -13.50
C PHE A 109 8.00 -19.27 -13.40
N ASN A 110 8.53 -19.72 -14.52
CA ASN A 110 9.28 -20.96 -14.64
C ASN A 110 10.78 -20.68 -14.51
N GLY A 111 11.27 -20.68 -13.27
CA GLY A 111 12.68 -20.49 -12.93
C GLY A 111 12.86 -19.57 -11.73
N ASN A 112 14.09 -19.08 -11.53
CA ASN A 112 14.41 -18.09 -10.50
C ASN A 112 14.95 -16.81 -11.14
N LEU A 113 14.52 -15.65 -10.64
CA LEU A 113 15.09 -14.38 -11.05
C LEU A 113 16.55 -14.26 -10.56
N SER A 114 17.40 -13.67 -11.37
CA SER A 114 18.80 -13.41 -11.08
C SER A 114 19.10 -11.99 -11.54
N LEU A 115 19.38 -11.12 -10.57
CA LEU A 115 19.66 -9.71 -10.84
C LEU A 115 21.08 -9.58 -11.42
N ALA A 116 21.24 -8.73 -12.44
CA ALA A 116 22.52 -8.38 -13.03
C ALA A 116 22.67 -6.86 -13.05
N GLN A 117 23.93 -6.36 -13.00
CA GLN A 117 24.20 -4.92 -13.01
C GLN A 117 23.75 -4.23 -14.30
N ASN A 118 23.77 -4.95 -15.43
CA ASN A 118 23.29 -4.49 -16.71
C ASN A 118 22.07 -5.31 -17.11
N LEU A 119 21.09 -4.66 -17.71
CA LEU A 119 19.86 -5.27 -18.18
C LEU A 119 19.55 -4.80 -19.60
N VAL A 120 19.32 -5.74 -20.50
CA VAL A 120 18.82 -5.49 -21.84
C VAL A 120 17.34 -5.84 -21.85
N LEU A 121 16.51 -4.89 -22.27
CA LEU A 121 15.08 -5.11 -22.49
C LEU A 121 14.78 -5.08 -23.99
N ASN A 122 14.34 -6.23 -24.50
CA ASN A 122 13.92 -6.40 -25.89
C ASN A 122 12.40 -6.64 -25.97
N SER A 123 11.81 -6.28 -27.11
CA SER A 123 10.41 -6.58 -27.43
C SER A 123 10.30 -7.00 -28.88
N THR A 124 9.67 -8.16 -29.14
CA THR A 124 9.50 -8.66 -30.52
C THR A 124 8.34 -7.99 -31.25
N GLU A 125 7.42 -7.37 -30.52
CA GLU A 125 6.22 -6.71 -31.05
C GLU A 125 5.97 -5.37 -30.33
N ASP A 126 5.07 -4.56 -30.88
CA ASP A 126 4.55 -3.36 -30.22
C ASP A 126 3.31 -3.72 -29.39
N PHE A 127 3.51 -3.92 -28.08
CA PHE A 127 2.44 -4.28 -27.14
C PHE A 127 1.59 -3.09 -26.71
N ASN A 128 1.13 -2.25 -27.66
CA ASN A 128 0.47 -1.00 -27.31
C ASN A 128 -0.77 -1.22 -26.41
N CYS A 129 -1.55 -2.30 -26.60
CA CYS A 129 -2.61 -2.78 -25.66
C CYS A 129 -3.33 -1.66 -24.88
N ASP A 130 -4.03 -0.76 -25.58
CA ASP A 130 -4.72 0.41 -25.02
C ASP A 130 -3.86 1.34 -24.13
N GLY A 131 -2.57 1.44 -24.45
CA GLY A 131 -1.55 2.16 -23.71
C GLY A 131 -0.94 1.38 -22.54
N PHE A 132 -1.45 0.19 -22.19
CA PHE A 132 -0.93 -0.59 -21.06
C PHE A 132 0.51 -1.05 -21.27
N GLY A 133 0.93 -1.37 -22.50
CA GLY A 133 2.30 -1.82 -22.72
C GLY A 133 3.34 -0.74 -22.50
N ILE A 134 3.04 0.52 -22.83
CA ILE A 134 3.93 1.65 -22.56
C ILE A 134 4.07 1.84 -21.04
N ILE A 135 2.96 1.79 -20.30
CA ILE A 135 2.94 1.93 -18.84
C ILE A 135 3.71 0.78 -18.17
N ALA A 136 3.41 -0.45 -18.55
CA ALA A 136 4.05 -1.68 -18.08
C ALA A 136 5.57 -1.63 -18.28
N THR A 137 5.99 -1.35 -19.51
CA THR A 137 7.41 -1.24 -19.87
C THR A 137 8.11 -0.11 -19.12
N ALA A 138 7.49 1.07 -19.02
CA ALA A 138 8.06 2.20 -18.31
C ALA A 138 8.24 1.90 -16.80
N ASN A 139 7.25 1.26 -16.17
CA ASN A 139 7.34 0.88 -14.76
C ASN A 139 8.43 -0.16 -14.51
N LEU A 140 8.56 -1.16 -15.38
CA LEU A 140 9.61 -2.18 -15.32
C LEU A 140 11.01 -1.55 -15.48
N VAL A 141 11.19 -0.68 -16.47
CA VAL A 141 12.45 0.04 -16.68
C VAL A 141 12.79 0.92 -15.48
N ASN A 142 11.80 1.62 -14.93
CA ASN A 142 11.98 2.49 -13.77
C ASN A 142 12.42 1.68 -12.54
N LEU A 143 11.83 0.50 -12.30
CA LEU A 143 12.26 -0.41 -11.24
C LEU A 143 13.76 -0.69 -11.32
N TYR A 144 14.24 -1.20 -12.45
CA TYR A 144 15.64 -1.55 -12.57
C TYR A 144 16.56 -0.32 -12.43
N LYS A 145 16.19 0.82 -13.04
CA LYS A 145 16.97 2.05 -12.92
C LYS A 145 17.12 2.53 -11.49
N VAL A 146 16.03 2.59 -10.72
CA VAL A 146 16.11 3.07 -9.33
C VAL A 146 16.80 2.07 -8.40
N SER A 147 16.78 0.78 -8.74
CA SER A 147 17.56 -0.27 -8.07
C SER A 147 19.04 -0.30 -8.46
N GLY A 148 19.53 0.69 -9.24
CA GLY A 148 20.93 0.80 -9.63
C GLY A 148 21.34 -0.12 -10.80
N ILE A 149 20.37 -0.73 -11.48
CA ILE A 149 20.62 -1.58 -12.65
C ILE A 149 20.60 -0.72 -13.92
N ASN A 150 21.65 -0.85 -14.72
CA ASN A 150 21.80 -0.10 -15.97
C ASN A 150 20.97 -0.75 -17.08
N VAL A 151 19.88 -0.08 -17.48
CA VAL A 151 18.99 -0.56 -18.55
C VAL A 151 19.49 -0.08 -19.91
N ILE A 152 19.93 -1.02 -20.73
CA ILE A 152 20.48 -0.81 -22.07
C ILE A 152 19.41 -1.15 -23.11
N LYS A 153 19.23 -0.26 -24.07
CA LYS A 153 18.38 -0.52 -25.24
C LYS A 153 19.26 -0.95 -26.40
N ASP A 154 19.30 -2.25 -26.65
CA ASP A 154 20.00 -2.84 -27.79
C ASP A 154 19.08 -3.86 -28.48
N GLN A 155 18.75 -3.59 -29.75
CA GLN A 155 17.85 -4.44 -30.55
C GLN A 155 18.55 -5.69 -31.10
N ASN A 156 19.88 -5.71 -31.13
CA ASN A 156 20.67 -6.83 -31.64
C ASN A 156 21.17 -7.73 -30.50
N ALA A 157 21.03 -7.31 -29.25
CA ALA A 157 21.42 -8.10 -28.11
C ALA A 157 20.52 -9.34 -27.97
N THR A 158 21.14 -10.44 -27.60
CA THR A 158 20.49 -11.73 -27.36
C THR A 158 20.77 -12.21 -25.94
N CYS A 159 20.23 -13.37 -25.55
CA CYS A 159 20.59 -13.99 -24.29
C CYS A 159 22.09 -14.31 -24.24
N ASP A 160 22.78 -13.82 -23.21
CA ASP A 160 24.19 -14.12 -22.96
C ASP A 160 24.32 -15.43 -22.18
N SER A 161 24.99 -16.42 -22.77
CA SER A 161 25.20 -17.73 -22.14
C SER A 161 26.07 -17.67 -20.89
N GLU A 162 26.85 -16.62 -20.72
CA GLU A 162 27.70 -16.38 -19.55
C GLU A 162 26.98 -15.58 -18.44
N GLY A 163 25.80 -15.00 -18.72
CA GLY A 163 25.04 -14.22 -17.75
C GLY A 163 25.68 -12.89 -17.34
N ARG A 164 26.49 -12.28 -18.20
CA ARG A 164 27.17 -10.99 -17.92
C ARG A 164 26.19 -9.81 -17.83
N TYR A 165 25.02 -9.95 -18.43
CA TYR A 165 23.88 -9.05 -18.30
C TYR A 165 22.58 -9.85 -18.26
N ALA A 166 21.55 -9.25 -17.66
CA ALA A 166 20.21 -9.79 -17.70
C ALA A 166 19.54 -9.45 -19.04
N PHE A 167 18.86 -10.41 -19.65
CA PHE A 167 18.15 -10.21 -20.92
C PHE A 167 16.68 -10.53 -20.72
N ILE A 168 15.81 -9.53 -20.84
CA ILE A 168 14.36 -9.71 -20.80
C ILE A 168 13.83 -9.53 -22.21
N ASN A 169 13.17 -10.55 -22.74
CA ASN A 169 12.55 -10.52 -24.05
C ASN A 169 11.02 -10.59 -23.90
N LEU A 170 10.35 -9.47 -24.18
CA LEU A 170 8.89 -9.42 -24.26
C LEU A 170 8.46 -9.96 -25.62
N GLN A 171 7.66 -11.02 -25.63
CA GLN A 171 7.23 -11.66 -26.87
C GLN A 171 5.80 -12.18 -26.79
N LYS A 172 5.18 -12.37 -27.95
CA LYS A 172 3.83 -12.92 -28.02
C LYS A 172 3.85 -14.40 -27.70
N GLY A 173 2.90 -14.85 -26.88
CA GLY A 173 2.71 -16.25 -26.53
C GLY A 173 1.26 -16.70 -26.69
N SER A 174 1.04 -18.01 -26.64
CA SER A 174 -0.31 -18.58 -26.49
C SER A 174 -0.86 -18.35 -25.09
N GLU A 175 0.02 -18.29 -24.09
CA GLU A 175 -0.27 -18.12 -22.67
C GLU A 175 0.66 -17.05 -22.08
N THR A 176 0.17 -16.38 -21.05
CA THR A 176 0.96 -15.38 -20.33
C THR A 176 1.81 -16.07 -19.26
N ARG A 177 3.13 -16.07 -19.47
CA ARG A 177 4.09 -16.73 -18.57
C ARG A 177 5.50 -16.20 -18.76
N ILE A 178 6.33 -16.40 -17.75
CA ILE A 178 7.74 -16.01 -17.75
C ILE A 178 8.59 -17.27 -17.68
N ASP A 179 9.45 -17.48 -18.66
CA ASP A 179 10.34 -18.63 -18.73
C ASP A 179 11.81 -18.19 -18.61
N LYS A 180 12.55 -18.77 -17.65
CA LYS A 180 14.01 -18.60 -17.60
C LYS A 180 14.66 -19.50 -18.65
N VAL A 181 15.30 -18.90 -19.65
CA VAL A 181 15.91 -19.60 -20.80
C VAL A 181 17.44 -19.61 -20.78
N GLY A 182 18.04 -18.94 -19.82
CA GLY A 182 19.50 -18.88 -19.62
C GLY A 182 19.85 -18.39 -18.21
N PRO A 183 21.13 -18.19 -17.89
CA PRO A 183 21.56 -17.83 -16.53
C PRO A 183 20.88 -16.57 -15.97
N ALA A 184 20.73 -15.54 -16.80
CA ALA A 184 20.01 -14.29 -16.49
C ALA A 184 19.08 -13.86 -17.64
N CYS A 185 18.51 -14.84 -18.36
CA CYS A 185 17.69 -14.58 -19.54
C CYS A 185 16.25 -15.04 -19.32
N TYR A 186 15.30 -14.18 -19.69
CA TYR A 186 13.88 -14.37 -19.43
C TYR A 186 13.08 -14.08 -20.68
N ASN A 187 12.26 -15.05 -21.08
CA ASN A 187 11.22 -14.85 -22.08
C ASN A 187 9.92 -14.54 -21.36
N VAL A 188 9.38 -13.33 -21.57
CA VAL A 188 8.08 -12.91 -21.05
C VAL A 188 7.08 -13.08 -22.19
N ASN A 189 6.40 -14.22 -22.17
CA ASN A 189 5.37 -14.54 -23.14
C ASN A 189 4.07 -13.84 -22.73
N ILE A 190 3.49 -13.07 -23.63
CA ILE A 190 2.29 -12.26 -23.40
C ILE A 190 1.17 -12.78 -24.30
N SER A 191 0.05 -13.17 -23.68
CA SER A 191 -1.18 -13.52 -24.36
C SER A 191 -2.25 -12.48 -24.05
N ASN A 192 -3.25 -12.33 -24.93
CA ASN A 192 -4.46 -11.51 -24.70
C ASN A 192 -4.23 -10.09 -24.15
N CYS A 193 -3.12 -9.43 -24.52
CA CYS A 193 -2.75 -8.11 -24.00
C CYS A 193 -2.50 -8.03 -22.48
N GLU A 194 -2.20 -9.15 -21.83
CA GLU A 194 -1.88 -9.26 -20.40
C GLU A 194 -0.43 -8.82 -20.08
N ILE A 195 0.08 -7.80 -20.79
CA ILE A 195 1.44 -7.28 -20.60
C ILE A 195 1.62 -6.67 -19.20
N LEU A 196 0.55 -6.10 -18.65
CA LEU A 196 0.60 -5.49 -17.32
C LEU A 196 0.80 -6.56 -16.25
N GLU A 197 0.01 -7.64 -16.30
CA GLU A 197 0.13 -8.81 -15.43
C GLU A 197 1.51 -9.46 -15.57
N ALA A 198 1.98 -9.66 -16.80
CA ALA A 198 3.28 -10.26 -17.08
C ALA A 198 4.45 -9.44 -16.52
N THR A 199 4.46 -8.13 -16.78
CA THR A 199 5.52 -7.25 -16.30
C THR A 199 5.45 -7.03 -14.78
N GLU A 200 4.25 -6.92 -14.20
CA GLU A 200 4.09 -6.80 -12.75
C GLU A 200 4.48 -8.08 -12.02
N ARG A 201 4.25 -9.28 -12.60
CA ARG A 201 4.79 -10.54 -12.08
C ARG A 201 6.32 -10.53 -12.07
N LEU A 202 6.95 -10.04 -13.15
CA LEU A 202 8.41 -9.90 -13.20
C LEU A 202 8.95 -8.86 -12.20
N MET A 203 8.23 -7.76 -12.00
CA MET A 203 8.55 -6.77 -10.97
C MET A 203 8.42 -7.37 -9.57
N LEU A 204 7.39 -8.20 -9.32
CA LEU A 204 7.19 -8.87 -8.04
C LEU A 204 8.36 -9.79 -7.69
N GLU A 205 8.79 -10.63 -8.63
CA GLU A 205 10.01 -11.45 -8.46
C GLU A 205 11.26 -10.58 -8.22
N SER A 206 11.32 -9.42 -8.87
CA SER A 206 12.43 -8.48 -8.66
C SER A 206 12.40 -7.87 -7.27
N PHE A 207 11.23 -7.54 -6.73
CA PHE A 207 11.10 -7.06 -5.35
C PHE A 207 11.52 -8.14 -4.35
N ILE A 208 11.09 -9.38 -4.56
CA ILE A 208 11.45 -10.52 -3.70
C ILE A 208 12.96 -10.71 -3.69
N GLU A 209 13.61 -10.67 -4.86
CA GLU A 209 15.06 -10.85 -4.96
C GLU A 209 15.84 -9.67 -4.37
N ILE A 210 15.41 -8.43 -4.60
CA ILE A 210 16.01 -7.24 -3.96
C ILE A 210 15.88 -7.32 -2.44
N ASN A 211 14.74 -7.80 -1.93
CA ASN A 211 14.49 -7.90 -0.50
C ASN A 211 15.40 -8.92 0.21
N LYS A 212 15.86 -9.96 -0.50
CA LYS A 212 16.84 -10.92 0.03
C LYS A 212 18.26 -10.35 0.17
N LEU A 213 18.56 -9.26 -0.55
CA LEU A 213 19.88 -8.60 -0.53
C LEU A 213 20.00 -7.55 0.58
N MET A 214 18.89 -7.22 1.25
CA MET A 214 18.84 -6.35 2.43
C MET A 214 19.07 -7.12 3.73
#